data_AF-X1RWI0-F1
#
_entry.id   AF-X1RWI0-F1
#
_cell.length_a   1.000
_cell.length_b   1.000
_cell.length_c   1.000
_cell.angle_alpha   90.00
_cell.angle_beta   90.00
_cell.angle_gamma   90.00
#
_symmetry.space_group_name_H-M   'P 1'
#
loop_
_entity.id
_entity.type
_entity.pdbx_description
1 polymer ?
#
loop_
_entity_poly.entity_id
_entity_poly.type
_entity_poly.pdbx_seq_one_letter_code
_entity_poly.pdbx_strand_id
1 'polypeptide(L)'
;NGIDNRKVTPNQEPKSIGREITYSKDVDDFGILRSTLLLLSQKISRNLRLKKYKGKAVTLKVRFSDFKTVTRRTTLIKYTSGIFDIHRSSVLLLKNFDLKRKKIRLIGVSVSDLKSTFMLENLLSPSESKDENLAEAIDRISNKFGEDKLTIARLADKCEILD
;
A
#
# COMPACT_ATOMS: atom_id res chain seq x y z
N ASN A 1 -8.43 -6.80 38.66
CA ASN A 1 -7.41 -7.86 38.48
C ASN A 1 -7.22 -8.13 36.99
N GLY A 2 -6.33 -7.39 36.34
CA GLY A 2 -6.04 -7.46 34.90
C GLY A 2 -5.27 -8.71 34.50
N ILE A 3 -5.89 -9.88 34.72
CA ILE A 3 -5.33 -11.18 34.39
C ILE A 3 -5.68 -11.49 32.93
N ASP A 4 -4.69 -11.47 32.06
CA ASP A 4 -4.80 -11.89 30.66
C ASP A 4 -4.13 -13.27 30.49
N ASN A 5 -4.95 -14.31 30.30
CA ASN A 5 -4.53 -15.71 30.20
C ASN A 5 -4.21 -16.15 28.77
N ARG A 6 -4.10 -15.23 27.80
CA ARG A 6 -3.88 -15.61 26.40
C ARG A 6 -2.47 -16.15 26.20
N LYS A 7 -2.39 -17.35 25.61
CA LYS A 7 -1.11 -17.94 25.16
C LYS A 7 -0.51 -17.11 24.03
N VAL A 8 0.76 -16.74 24.19
CA VAL A 8 1.57 -16.15 23.10
C VAL A 8 1.68 -17.19 21.98
N THR A 9 1.18 -16.85 20.80
CA THR A 9 1.27 -17.71 19.61
C THR A 9 2.33 -17.12 18.66
N PRO A 10 3.50 -17.75 18.51
CA PRO A 10 4.66 -17.12 17.87
C PRO A 10 4.56 -16.99 16.34
N ASN A 11 3.55 -17.59 15.69
CA ASN A 11 3.47 -17.60 14.23
C ASN A 11 2.01 -17.50 13.75
N GLN A 12 1.53 -16.28 13.49
CA GLN A 12 0.24 -16.08 12.82
C GLN A 12 0.46 -15.53 11.42
N GLU A 13 -0.26 -16.08 10.46
CA GLU A 13 -0.30 -15.55 9.11
C GLU A 13 -0.76 -14.08 9.13
N PRO A 14 -0.11 -13.18 8.37
CA PRO A 14 -0.49 -11.79 8.33
C PRO A 14 -1.91 -11.65 7.77
N LYS A 15 -2.79 -10.97 8.50
CA LYS A 15 -4.15 -10.67 8.01
C LYS A 15 -4.18 -9.53 6.99
N SER A 16 -3.15 -8.69 7.02
CA SER A 16 -2.96 -7.59 6.08
C SER A 16 -1.51 -7.13 6.02
N ILE A 17 -1.13 -6.48 4.93
CA ILE A 17 0.16 -5.81 4.76
C ILE A 17 -0.13 -4.37 4.35
N GLY A 18 0.35 -3.40 5.12
CA GLY A 18 0.10 -1.99 4.86
C GLY A 18 1.26 -1.09 5.26
N ARG A 19 1.19 0.15 4.79
CA ARG A 19 2.13 1.23 5.10
C ARG A 19 1.34 2.52 5.21
N GLU A 20 1.80 3.42 6.07
CA GLU A 20 1.22 4.75 6.23
C GLU A 20 2.32 5.79 6.38
N ILE A 21 2.02 7.02 6.01
CA ILE A 21 2.88 8.19 6.16
C ILE A 21 2.08 9.26 6.89
N THR A 22 2.74 9.85 7.89
CA THR A 22 2.28 11.06 8.58
C THR A 22 3.07 12.23 8.01
N TYR A 23 2.39 13.21 7.43
CA TYR A 23 3.03 14.37 6.81
C TYR A 23 3.47 15.39 7.85
N SER A 24 4.66 15.97 7.77
CA SER A 24 5.09 17.04 8.70
C SER A 24 4.21 18.28 8.64
N LYS A 25 3.68 18.59 7.45
CA LYS A 25 2.66 19.63 7.23
C LYS A 25 1.41 19.02 6.58
N ASP A 26 0.23 19.43 7.04
CA ASP A 26 -1.03 18.93 6.49
C ASP A 26 -1.18 19.24 4.99
N VAL A 27 -1.62 18.25 4.20
CA VAL A 27 -1.66 18.27 2.73
C VAL A 27 -3.08 18.20 2.19
N ASP A 28 -3.42 19.03 1.21
CA ASP A 28 -4.65 18.97 0.41
C ASP A 28 -4.40 18.80 -1.11
N ASP A 29 -3.16 18.97 -1.57
CA ASP A 29 -2.77 18.77 -2.96
C ASP A 29 -2.92 17.31 -3.39
N PHE A 30 -3.85 17.07 -4.30
CA PHE A 30 -4.14 15.74 -4.83
C PHE A 30 -2.93 15.11 -5.53
N GLY A 31 -2.05 15.91 -6.13
CA GLY A 31 -0.83 15.44 -6.78
C GLY A 31 0.16 14.84 -5.79
N ILE A 32 0.40 15.52 -4.67
CA ILE A 32 1.25 15.05 -3.56
C ILE A 32 0.65 13.76 -3.00
N LEU A 33 -0.65 13.75 -2.67
CA LEU A 33 -1.32 12.57 -2.13
C LEU A 33 -1.24 11.38 -3.10
N ARG A 34 -1.48 11.59 -4.39
CA ARG A 34 -1.37 10.56 -5.44
C ARG A 34 0.05 10.00 -5.56
N SER A 35 1.05 10.86 -5.43
CA SER A 35 2.47 10.47 -5.42
C SER A 35 2.80 9.64 -4.17
N THR A 36 2.38 10.07 -2.97
CA THR A 36 2.54 9.29 -1.74
C THR A 36 1.88 7.92 -1.84
N LEU A 37 0.66 7.85 -2.41
CA LEU A 37 0.00 6.56 -2.64
C LEU A 37 0.80 5.63 -3.56
N LEU A 38 1.50 6.16 -4.56
CA LEU A 38 2.35 5.37 -5.44
C LEU A 38 3.55 4.80 -4.69
N LEU A 39 4.18 5.60 -3.82
CA LEU A 39 5.27 5.15 -2.95
C LEU A 39 4.80 4.05 -1.99
N LEU A 40 3.67 4.26 -1.31
CA LEU A 40 3.11 3.25 -0.40
C LEU A 40 2.76 1.95 -1.14
N SER A 41 2.19 2.06 -2.34
CA SER A 41 1.83 0.91 -3.18
C SER A 41 3.06 0.10 -3.57
N GLN A 42 4.18 0.74 -3.93
CA GLN A 42 5.45 0.05 -4.21
C GLN A 42 5.96 -0.72 -2.99
N LYS A 43 6.04 -0.07 -1.83
CA LYS A 43 6.52 -0.70 -0.59
C LYS A 43 5.64 -1.89 -0.18
N ILE A 44 4.32 -1.76 -0.31
CA ILE A 44 3.38 -2.85 -0.01
C ILE A 44 3.51 -3.99 -1.01
N SER A 45 3.60 -3.67 -2.30
CA SER A 45 3.72 -4.62 -3.40
C SER A 45 4.99 -5.48 -3.27
N ARG A 46 6.13 -4.88 -2.95
CA ARG A 46 7.37 -5.59 -2.65
C ARG A 46 7.23 -6.47 -1.41
N ASN A 47 6.65 -5.96 -0.33
CA ASN A 47 6.40 -6.75 0.88
C ASN A 47 5.50 -7.97 0.63
N LEU A 48 4.47 -7.83 -0.21
CA LEU A 48 3.60 -8.93 -0.62
C LEU A 48 4.40 -10.02 -1.35
N ARG A 49 5.22 -9.64 -2.35
CA ARG A 49 6.08 -10.58 -3.08
C ARG A 49 7.12 -11.27 -2.19
N LEU A 50 7.84 -10.51 -1.36
CA LEU A 50 8.85 -11.05 -0.44
C LEU A 50 8.24 -12.07 0.53
N LYS A 51 7.02 -11.82 1.00
CA LYS A 51 6.28 -12.73 1.89
C LYS A 51 5.47 -13.80 1.13
N LYS A 52 5.54 -13.82 -0.20
CA LYS A 52 4.83 -14.76 -1.08
C LYS A 52 3.30 -14.74 -0.88
N TYR A 53 2.73 -13.55 -0.75
CA TYR A 53 1.29 -13.33 -0.69
C TYR A 53 0.80 -12.51 -1.89
N LYS A 54 -0.42 -12.80 -2.34
CA LYS A 54 -1.26 -11.89 -3.12
C LYS A 54 -2.47 -11.50 -2.26
N GLY A 55 -3.01 -10.30 -2.45
CA GLY A 55 -4.17 -9.82 -1.70
C GLY A 55 -5.31 -9.37 -2.60
N LYS A 56 -6.53 -9.38 -2.08
CA LYS A 56 -7.74 -9.06 -2.87
C LYS A 56 -8.41 -7.75 -2.47
N ALA A 57 -8.19 -7.27 -1.25
CA ALA A 57 -8.83 -6.05 -0.77
C ALA A 57 -7.83 -4.94 -0.52
N VAL A 58 -8.13 -3.73 -1.02
CA VAL A 58 -7.34 -2.52 -0.79
C VAL A 58 -8.11 -1.56 0.12
N THR A 59 -7.49 -1.12 1.20
CA THR A 59 -8.04 -0.16 2.15
C THR A 59 -7.20 1.10 2.17
N LEU A 60 -7.86 2.25 2.04
CA LEU A 60 -7.29 3.58 2.22
C LEU A 60 -7.71 4.12 3.59
N LYS A 61 -6.74 4.49 4.42
CA LYS A 61 -6.91 5.21 5.68
C LYS A 61 -6.48 6.66 5.45
N VAL A 62 -7.33 7.60 5.88
CA VAL A 62 -7.03 9.03 5.91
C VAL A 62 -7.28 9.54 7.31
N ARG A 63 -6.32 10.29 7.87
CA ARG A 63 -6.54 11.12 9.06
C ARG A 63 -6.43 12.58 8.65
N PHE A 64 -7.45 13.35 8.98
CA PHE A 64 -7.50 14.78 8.72
C PHE A 64 -6.76 15.58 9.80
N SER A 65 -6.55 16.87 9.57
CA SER A 65 -5.92 17.80 10.49
C SER A 65 -6.66 17.96 11.84
N ASP A 66 -7.95 17.66 11.88
CA ASP A 66 -8.78 17.60 13.10
C ASP A 66 -8.70 16.23 13.81
N PHE A 67 -7.73 15.39 13.44
CA PHE A 67 -7.53 14.03 13.93
C PHE A 67 -8.67 13.04 13.65
N LYS A 68 -9.71 13.43 12.90
CA LYS A 68 -10.76 12.51 12.45
C LYS A 68 -10.16 11.50 11.47
N THR A 69 -10.35 10.22 11.76
CA THR A 69 -9.87 9.12 10.90
C THR A 69 -11.04 8.53 10.12
N VAL A 70 -10.87 8.37 8.82
CA VAL A 70 -11.85 7.76 7.92
C VAL A 70 -11.16 6.72 7.06
N THR A 71 -11.80 5.56 6.92
CA THR A 71 -11.33 4.46 6.07
C THR A 71 -12.31 4.18 4.95
N ARG A 72 -11.78 3.78 3.80
CA ARG A 72 -12.54 3.28 2.66
C ARG A 72 -11.86 2.03 2.11
N ARG A 73 -12.65 1.05 1.69
CA ARG A 73 -12.15 -0.24 1.19
C ARG A 73 -12.79 -0.55 -0.14
N THR A 74 -12.03 -1.19 -1.03
CA THR A 74 -12.54 -1.85 -2.22
C THR A 74 -11.99 -3.27 -2.31
N THR A 75 -12.73 -4.16 -2.96
CA THR A 75 -12.32 -5.53 -3.24
C THR A 75 -12.09 -5.67 -4.74
N LEU A 76 -10.94 -6.20 -5.12
CA LEU A 76 -10.53 -6.41 -6.49
C LEU A 76 -11.12 -7.72 -7.04
N ILE A 77 -11.21 -7.78 -8.37
CA ILE A 77 -11.70 -8.98 -9.07
C ILE A 77 -10.71 -10.15 -8.88
N LYS A 78 -9.42 -9.87 -9.03
CA LYS A 78 -8.32 -10.83 -8.87
C LYS A 78 -7.44 -10.51 -7.67
N TYR A 79 -6.82 -11.55 -7.11
CA TYR A 79 -5.74 -11.37 -6.14
C TYR A 79 -4.53 -10.73 -6.84
N THR A 80 -3.93 -9.72 -6.22
CA THR A 80 -2.81 -8.97 -6.77
C THR A 80 -1.69 -8.82 -5.77
N SER A 81 -0.46 -8.78 -6.28
CA SER A 81 0.71 -8.21 -5.61
C SER A 81 1.27 -7.03 -6.41
N GLY A 82 0.56 -6.55 -7.43
CA GLY A 82 1.01 -5.56 -8.39
C GLY A 82 0.92 -4.11 -7.87
N ILE A 83 1.93 -3.30 -8.21
CA ILE A 83 2.04 -1.90 -7.78
C ILE A 83 0.85 -1.09 -8.31
N PHE A 84 0.56 -1.21 -9.61
CA PHE A 84 -0.44 -0.38 -10.30
C PHE A 84 -1.86 -0.71 -9.90
N ASP A 85 -2.17 -1.98 -9.60
CA ASP A 85 -3.48 -2.38 -9.10
C ASP A 85 -3.78 -1.72 -7.74
N ILE A 86 -2.80 -1.76 -6.82
CA ILE A 86 -2.91 -1.15 -5.49
C ILE A 86 -2.98 0.38 -5.61
N HIS A 87 -2.14 0.97 -6.45
CA HIS A 87 -2.11 2.42 -6.67
C HIS A 87 -3.41 2.94 -7.27
N ARG A 88 -3.88 2.33 -8.37
CA ARG A 88 -5.12 2.73 -9.04
C ARG A 88 -6.30 2.64 -8.08
N SER A 89 -6.38 1.57 -7.32
CA SER A 89 -7.47 1.34 -6.36
C SER A 89 -7.44 2.36 -5.23
N SER A 90 -6.27 2.64 -4.65
CA SER A 90 -6.13 3.66 -3.60
C SER A 90 -6.44 5.07 -4.10
N VAL A 91 -6.04 5.43 -5.32
CA VAL A 91 -6.39 6.73 -5.94
C VAL A 91 -7.90 6.84 -6.19
N LEU A 92 -8.56 5.76 -6.63
CA LEU A 92 -10.02 5.76 -6.77
C LEU A 92 -10.72 5.96 -5.43
N LEU A 93 -10.23 5.32 -4.36
CA LEU A 93 -10.75 5.55 -3.01
C LEU A 93 -10.52 6.99 -2.55
N LEU A 94 -9.36 7.58 -2.85
CA LEU A 94 -9.02 8.96 -2.48
C LEU A 94 -9.98 9.98 -3.11
N LYS A 95 -10.43 9.75 -4.36
CA LYS A 95 -11.40 10.63 -5.04
C LYS A 95 -12.75 10.73 -4.32
N ASN A 96 -13.07 9.78 -3.44
CA ASN A 96 -14.30 9.81 -2.63
C ASN A 96 -14.18 10.67 -1.36
N PHE A 97 -13.03 11.31 -1.14
CA PHE A 97 -12.82 12.24 -0.03
C PHE A 97 -12.93 13.68 -0.52
N ASP A 98 -13.63 14.51 0.24
CA ASP A 98 -13.73 15.95 -0.04
C ASP A 98 -12.49 16.70 0.50
N LEU A 99 -11.47 16.80 -0.35
CA LEU A 99 -10.20 17.44 -0.02
C LEU A 99 -10.29 18.98 0.01
N LYS A 100 -11.40 19.59 -0.44
CA LYS A 100 -11.57 21.05 -0.42
C LYS A 100 -11.87 21.60 0.97
N ARG A 101 -12.34 20.75 1.88
CA ARG A 101 -12.78 21.14 3.22
C ARG A 101 -11.76 20.88 4.31
N LYS A 102 -10.98 19.80 4.21
CA LYS A 102 -10.07 19.36 5.27
C LYS A 102 -8.77 18.81 4.69
N LYS A 103 -7.66 19.30 5.24
CA LYS A 103 -6.31 18.82 4.91
C LYS A 103 -6.05 17.47 5.58
N ILE A 104 -5.15 16.69 4.98
CA ILE A 104 -4.76 15.36 5.43
C ILE A 104 -3.45 15.43 6.21
N ARG A 105 -3.45 14.89 7.43
CA ARG A 105 -2.27 14.74 8.30
C ARG A 105 -1.58 13.39 8.08
N LEU A 106 -2.33 12.34 7.76
CA LEU A 106 -1.81 10.99 7.51
C LEU A 106 -2.60 10.28 6.42
N ILE A 107 -1.88 9.57 5.55
CA ILE A 107 -2.45 8.67 4.56
C ILE A 107 -1.82 7.28 4.68
N GLY A 108 -2.65 6.24 4.61
CA GLY A 108 -2.22 4.86 4.73
C GLY A 108 -2.93 3.94 3.76
N VAL A 109 -2.20 2.99 3.21
CA VAL A 109 -2.75 1.94 2.35
C VAL A 109 -2.48 0.58 3.00
N SER A 110 -3.47 -0.29 2.99
CA SER A 110 -3.27 -1.69 3.35
C SER A 110 -3.94 -2.63 2.36
N VAL A 111 -3.32 -3.78 2.16
CA VAL A 111 -3.84 -4.88 1.38
C VAL A 111 -4.19 -6.02 2.34
N SER A 112 -5.41 -6.53 2.25
CA SER A 112 -5.94 -7.62 3.07
C SER A 112 -6.65 -8.67 2.20
N ASP A 113 -7.26 -9.67 2.84
CA ASP A 113 -7.71 -10.89 2.15
C ASP A 113 -6.50 -11.49 1.42
N LEU A 114 -5.52 -11.93 2.20
CA LEU A 114 -4.25 -12.44 1.71
C LEU A 114 -4.37 -13.93 1.44
N LYS A 115 -3.80 -14.37 0.32
CA LYS A 115 -3.57 -15.77 0.00
C LYS A 115 -2.13 -16.00 -0.39
N SER A 116 -1.59 -17.14 0.02
CA SER A 116 -0.27 -17.59 -0.42
C SER A 116 -0.24 -17.70 -1.94
N THR A 117 0.80 -17.17 -2.56
CA THR A 117 0.99 -17.20 -4.02
C THR A 117 0.97 -18.64 -4.54
N PHE A 118 1.62 -19.57 -3.82
CA PHE A 118 1.66 -21.00 -4.17
C PHE A 118 0.26 -21.63 -4.24
N MET A 119 -0.63 -21.27 -3.32
CA MET A 119 -2.01 -21.77 -3.32
C MET A 119 -2.78 -21.24 -4.55
N LEU A 120 -2.45 -20.04 -5.03
CA LEU A 120 -3.10 -19.44 -6.19
C LEU A 120 -2.60 -20.02 -7.52
N GLU A 121 -1.30 -20.28 -7.62
CA GLU A 121 -0.65 -20.90 -8.80
C GLU A 121 -1.14 -22.32 -9.05
N ASN A 122 -1.39 -23.10 -7.99
CA ASN A 122 -1.99 -24.43 -8.12
C ASN A 122 -3.44 -24.40 -8.65
N LEU A 123 -4.08 -23.24 -8.67
CA LEU A 123 -5.49 -23.06 -9.07
C LEU A 123 -5.63 -22.41 -10.47
N LEU A 124 -4.57 -21.84 -11.03
CA LEU A 124 -4.61 -21.03 -12.25
C LEU A 124 -3.49 -21.41 -13.22
N SER A 125 -3.79 -21.47 -14.52
CA SER A 125 -2.76 -21.66 -15.56
C SER A 125 -1.79 -20.45 -15.60
N PRO A 126 -0.48 -20.67 -15.81
CA PRO A 126 0.51 -19.59 -15.75
C PRO A 126 0.31 -18.64 -16.94
N SER A 127 -0.09 -17.41 -16.66
CA SER A 127 0.04 -16.31 -17.61
C SER A 127 0.89 -15.23 -16.97
N GLU A 128 2.17 -15.17 -17.33
CA GLU A 128 3.06 -14.10 -16.92
C GLU A 128 2.54 -12.77 -17.47
N SER A 129 2.21 -11.84 -16.58
CA SER A 129 1.73 -10.52 -16.97
C SER A 129 2.90 -9.56 -17.15
N LYS A 130 2.84 -8.66 -18.15
CA LYS A 130 3.85 -7.59 -18.35
C LYS A 130 4.08 -6.75 -17.08
N ASP A 131 3.06 -6.63 -16.23
CA ASP A 131 3.12 -5.91 -14.96
C ASP A 131 3.97 -6.63 -13.90
N GLU A 132 4.01 -7.97 -13.90
CA GLU A 132 4.86 -8.75 -12.98
C GLU A 132 6.34 -8.58 -13.34
N ASN A 133 6.68 -8.67 -14.63
CA ASN A 133 8.05 -8.42 -15.12
C ASN A 133 8.55 -7.01 -14.77
N LEU A 134 7.69 -6.00 -14.94
CA LEU A 134 8.03 -4.62 -14.57
C LEU A 134 8.22 -4.47 -13.05
N ALA A 135 7.35 -5.10 -12.25
CA ALA A 135 7.46 -5.05 -10.81
C ALA A 135 8.74 -5.73 -10.29
N GLU A 136 9.14 -6.86 -10.88
CA GLU A 136 10.41 -7.51 -10.57
C GLU A 136 11.61 -6.65 -10.96
N ALA A 137 11.57 -6.00 -12.12
CA ALA A 137 12.64 -5.08 -12.53
C ALA A 137 12.80 -3.94 -11.51
N ILE A 138 11.69 -3.33 -11.08
CA ILE A 138 11.69 -2.30 -10.03
C ILE A 138 12.27 -2.83 -8.72
N ASP A 139 11.92 -4.06 -8.32
CA ASP A 139 12.47 -4.67 -7.10
C ASP A 139 13.97 -4.93 -7.19
N ARG A 140 14.46 -5.43 -8.34
CA ARG A 140 15.89 -5.67 -8.55
C ARG A 140 16.70 -4.39 -8.44
N ILE A 141 16.20 -3.31 -9.02
CA ILE A 141 16.83 -1.99 -8.90
C ILE A 141 16.75 -1.51 -7.44
N SER A 142 15.62 -1.67 -6.75
CA SER A 142 15.45 -1.30 -5.33
C SER A 142 16.46 -2.02 -4.42
N ASN A 143 16.67 -3.32 -4.66
CA ASN A 143 17.61 -4.13 -3.89
C ASN A 143 19.08 -3.72 -4.12
N LYS A 144 19.41 -3.25 -5.34
CA LYS A 144 20.78 -2.84 -5.70
C LYS A 144 21.14 -1.43 -5.20
N PHE A 145 20.19 -0.50 -5.20
CA PHE A 145 20.46 0.92 -4.94
C PHE A 145 19.92 1.45 -3.60
N GLY A 146 19.19 0.63 -2.84
CA GLY A 146 18.57 1.01 -1.57
C GLY A 146 17.19 1.63 -1.74
N GLU A 147 16.32 1.45 -0.74
CA GLU A 147 14.90 1.85 -0.80
C GLU A 147 14.69 3.36 -0.96
N ASP A 148 15.60 4.17 -0.42
CA ASP A 148 15.46 5.63 -0.37
C ASP A 148 15.89 6.34 -1.66
N LYS A 149 16.61 5.64 -2.56
CA LYS A 149 17.11 6.24 -3.81
C LYS A 149 16.21 6.00 -5.01
N LEU A 150 15.23 5.10 -4.88
CA LEU A 150 14.33 4.72 -5.97
C LEU A 150 12.98 5.43 -5.81
N THR A 151 13.04 6.72 -6.04
CA THR A 151 11.87 7.56 -6.14
C THR A 151 11.47 7.60 -7.62
N ILE A 152 10.34 6.97 -8.01
CA ILE A 152 9.80 7.10 -9.38
C ILE A 152 9.85 8.58 -9.74
N ALA A 153 10.44 8.94 -10.90
CA ALA A 153 10.82 10.31 -11.27
C ALA A 153 9.79 11.41 -10.94
N ARG A 154 8.49 11.08 -10.93
CA ARG A 154 7.38 11.97 -10.53
C ARG A 154 7.36 12.37 -9.04
N LEU A 155 8.20 11.76 -8.20
CA LEU A 155 8.22 11.94 -6.75
C LEU A 155 9.51 12.64 -6.27
N ALA A 156 10.51 12.78 -7.15
CA ALA A 156 11.76 13.50 -6.88
C ALA A 156 11.53 15.01 -6.68
N ASP A 157 10.52 15.59 -7.31
CA ASP A 157 10.21 17.01 -7.22
C ASP A 157 9.46 17.42 -5.93
N LYS A 158 9.15 16.49 -5.02
CA LYS A 158 8.20 16.72 -3.91
C LYS A 158 8.66 16.22 -2.53
N CYS A 159 9.96 16.00 -2.34
CA CYS A 159 10.52 15.45 -1.09
C CYS A 159 10.30 16.32 0.16
N GLU A 160 10.21 17.65 0.05
CA GLU A 160 10.17 18.57 1.21
C GLU A 160 8.97 18.39 2.17
N ILE A 161 7.97 17.59 1.81
CA ILE A 161 6.71 17.43 2.58
C ILE A 161 6.68 16.11 3.37
N LEU A 162 7.64 15.22 3.13
CA LEU A 162 7.66 13.87 3.67
C LEU A 162 8.65 13.68 4.84
N ASP A 163 9.50 14.67 5.10
CA ASP A 163 10.47 14.71 6.21
C ASP A 163 9.84 15.21 7.51
#